data_AF-A0A7X8K0I5-F1
#
_entry.id   AF-A0A7X8K0I5-F1
#
_cell.length_a   1.000
_cell.length_b   1.000
_cell.length_c   1.000
_cell.angle_alpha   90.00
_cell.angle_beta   90.00
_cell.angle_gamma   90.00
#
_symmetry.space_group_name_H-M   'P 1'
#
loop_
_entity.id
_entity.type
_entity.pdbx_description
1 polymer ?
#
loop_
_entity_poly.entity_id
_entity_poly.type
_entity_poly.pdbx_seq_one_letter_code
_entity_poly.pdbx_strand_id
1 'polypeptide(L)' 'RYLIMIIGDRYVQGEFMPLGFLVAEKLRQVGFKFKGIRIWSNKATQRPLKPYAIYTSFVPNITHQNILILRKEA' A
#
# COMPACT_ATOMS: atom_id res chain seq x y z
N ARG A 1 -5.91 -7.41 19.83
CA ARG A 1 -6.69 -6.32 19.21
C ARG A 1 -6.33 -6.21 17.73
N TYR A 2 -7.27 -5.89 16.84
CA TYR A 2 -6.98 -5.70 15.41
C TYR A 2 -6.65 -4.24 15.09
N LEU A 3 -5.75 -4.03 14.15
CA LEU A 3 -5.46 -2.76 13.49
C LEU A 3 -5.66 -2.97 11.99
N ILE A 4 -6.59 -2.22 11.42
CA ILE A 4 -6.92 -2.26 9.99
C ILE A 4 -6.55 -0.89 9.40
N MET A 5 -5.78 -0.88 8.32
CA MET A 5 -5.26 0.35 7.73
C MET A 5 -5.42 0.32 6.21
N ILE A 6 -5.97 1.38 5.63
CA ILE A 6 -5.92 1.62 4.18
C ILE A 6 -4.65 2.40 3.88
N ILE A 7 -3.83 1.88 2.99
CA ILE A 7 -2.57 2.50 2.58
C ILE A 7 -2.34 2.28 1.09
N GLY A 8 -1.95 3.33 0.39
CA GLY A 8 -1.55 3.23 -1.01
C GLY A 8 -0.05 3.34 -1.11
N ASP A 9 0.57 2.47 -1.91
CA ASP A 9 1.97 2.61 -2.26
C ASP A 9 2.21 3.92 -3.00
N ARG A 10 3.47 4.35 -3.05
CA ARG A 10 3.85 5.66 -3.60
C ARG A 10 5.04 5.51 -4.52
N TYR A 11 5.14 6.44 -5.47
CA TYR A 11 6.36 6.62 -6.24
C TYR A 11 6.91 8.00 -5.91
N VAL A 12 8.10 8.04 -5.33
CA VAL A 12 8.73 9.27 -4.83
C VAL A 12 10.21 9.21 -5.21
N GLN A 13 10.76 10.34 -5.66
CA GLN A 13 12.19 10.48 -5.99
C GLN A 13 12.72 9.43 -7.00
N GLY A 14 11.90 9.00 -7.96
CA GLY A 14 12.34 8.01 -8.95
C GLY A 14 12.28 6.55 -8.46
N GLU A 15 11.69 6.29 -7.29
CA GLU A 15 11.63 4.96 -6.70
C GLU A 15 10.21 4.57 -6.28
N PHE A 16 9.88 3.30 -6.47
CA PHE A 16 8.63 2.72 -5.97
C PHE A 16 8.78 2.37 -4.48
N MET A 17 7.93 2.97 -3.66
CA MET A 17 7.86 2.75 -2.22
C MET A 17 6.67 1.83 -1.89
N PRO A 18 6.92 0.55 -1.56
CA PRO A 18 5.88 -0.41 -1.15
C PRO A 18 5.45 -0.13 0.30
N LEU A 19 4.83 1.03 0.54
CA LEU A 19 4.48 1.52 1.86
C LEU A 19 3.67 0.51 2.68
N GLY A 20 2.76 -0.24 2.05
CA GLY A 20 2.00 -1.26 2.76
C GLY A 20 2.87 -2.34 3.40
N PHE A 21 3.90 -2.78 2.69
CA PHE A 21 4.88 -3.75 3.19
C PHE A 21 5.78 -3.13 4.27
N LEU A 22 6.33 -1.95 4.03
CA LEU A 22 7.24 -1.27 4.96
C LEU A 22 6.57 -0.96 6.30
N VAL A 23 5.31 -0.50 6.27
CA VAL A 23 4.51 -0.27 7.48
C VAL A 23 4.23 -1.56 8.22
N ALA A 24 3.88 -2.64 7.51
CA ALA A 24 3.66 -3.94 8.13
C ALA A 24 4.92 -4.44 8.85
N GLU A 25 6.10 -4.32 8.23
CA GLU A 25 7.38 -4.70 8.84
C GLU A 25 7.70 -3.88 10.09
N LYS A 26 7.49 -2.55 10.07
CA LYS A 26 7.64 -1.71 11.26
C LYS A 26 6.67 -2.09 12.38
N LEU A 27 5.42 -2.43 12.04
CA LEU A 27 4.44 -2.83 13.04
C LEU A 27 4.75 -4.20 13.66
N ARG A 28 5.38 -5.11 12.91
CA ARG A 28 5.87 -6.38 13.45
C ARG A 28 6.93 -6.19 14.52
N GLN A 29 7.81 -5.20 14.37
CA GLN A 29 8.85 -4.87 15.36
C GLN A 29 8.27 -4.39 16.70
N VAL A 30 7.03 -3.89 16.72
CA VAL A 30 6.34 -3.42 17.95
C VAL A 30 5.24 -4.37 18.43
N GLY A 31 5.28 -5.64 17.99
CA GLY A 31 4.45 -6.72 18.51
C GLY A 31 3.12 -6.97 17.78
N PHE A 32 2.94 -6.43 16.57
CA PHE A 32 1.81 -6.83 15.73
C PHE A 32 2.15 -8.07 14.91
N LYS A 33 1.21 -9.00 14.81
CA LYS A 33 1.25 -10.05 13.78
C LYS A 33 0.57 -9.54 12.52
N PHE A 34 1.26 -9.67 11.39
CA PHE A 34 0.67 -9.45 10.09
C PHE A 34 -0.27 -10.61 9.75
N LYS A 35 -1.55 -10.31 9.54
CA LYS A 35 -2.58 -11.34 9.30
C LYS A 35 -3.03 -11.37 7.83
N GLY A 36 -2.74 -10.34 7.05
CA GLY A 36 -2.95 -10.36 5.60
C GLY A 36 -3.10 -8.97 4.98
N ILE A 37 -3.35 -8.98 3.68
CA ILE A 37 -3.64 -7.81 2.85
C ILE A 37 -4.94 -8.07 2.10
N ARG A 38 -5.77 -7.05 1.95
CA ARG A 38 -6.84 -7.01 0.95
C ARG A 38 -6.57 -5.89 -0.04
N ILE A 39 -6.94 -6.12 -1.29
CA ILE A 39 -6.89 -5.07 -2.31
C ILE A 39 -8.22 -4.34 -2.30
N TRP A 40 -8.17 -3.03 -2.08
CA TRP A 40 -9.32 -2.15 -2.25
C TRP A 40 -9.22 -1.44 -3.59
N SER A 41 -10.18 -1.74 -4.46
CA SER A 41 -10.39 -1.00 -5.70
C SER A 41 -11.88 -0.67 -5.80
N ASN A 42 -12.20 0.58 -6.08
CA ASN A 42 -13.57 1.07 -6.23
C ASN A 42 -13.72 1.80 -7.57
N LYS A 43 -14.94 2.22 -7.92
CA LYS A 43 -15.19 2.97 -9.17
C LYS A 43 -14.29 4.22 -9.31
N ALA A 44 -13.90 4.88 -8.22
CA ALA A 44 -13.04 6.06 -8.27
C ALA A 44 -11.56 5.72 -8.55
N THR A 45 -11.11 4.51 -8.22
CA THR A 45 -9.76 3.99 -8.49
C THR A 45 -9.68 3.14 -9.76
N GLN A 46 -10.81 2.69 -10.33
CA GLN A 46 -10.90 2.01 -11.63
C GLN A 46 -10.70 2.97 -12.82
N ARG A 47 -9.58 3.68 -12.81
CA ARG A 47 -9.15 4.51 -13.95
C ARG A 47 -8.40 3.59 -14.92
N PRO A 48 -8.52 3.80 -16.25
CA PRO A 48 -7.67 3.12 -17.21
C PRO A 48 -6.20 3.24 -16.78
N LEU A 49 -5.44 2.15 -16.95
CA LEU A 49 -4.01 2.16 -16.64
C LEU A 49 -3.34 3.18 -17.57
N LYS A 50 -2.81 4.25 -16.98
CA LYS A 50 -2.11 5.33 -17.65
C LYS A 50 -0.66 5.33 -17.16
N PRO A 51 0.31 5.03 -18.02
CA PRO A 51 1.70 5.27 -17.70
C PRO A 51 1.92 6.79 -17.72
N TYR A 52 2.16 7.39 -16.56
CA TYR A 52 2.62 8.78 -16.51
C TYR A 52 4.12 8.80 -16.79
N ALA A 53 4.53 9.59 -17.78
CA ALA A 53 5.92 9.99 -17.91
C ALA A 53 6.19 11.06 -16.85
N ILE A 54 6.80 10.65 -15.74
CA ILE A 54 7.25 11.56 -14.68
C ILE A 54 8.77 11.60 -14.76
N TYR A 55 9.32 12.72 -15.24
CA TYR A 55 10.73 12.86 -15.60
C TYR A 55 11.18 11.81 -16.63
N THR A 56 12.16 10.99 -16.28
CA THR A 56 12.70 9.88 -17.10
C THR A 56 12.08 8.53 -16.75
N SER A 57 11.01 8.50 -15.92
CA SER A 57 10.40 7.26 -15.43
C SER A 57 8.96 7.11 -15.89
N PHE A 58 8.56 5.86 -16.16
CA PHE A 58 7.16 5.49 -16.36
C PHE A 58 6.55 5.02 -15.04
N VAL A 59 5.60 5.78 -14.53
CA VAL A 59 4.88 5.46 -13.29
C VAL A 59 3.41 5.23 -13.63
N PRO A 60 2.89 4.00 -13.45
CA PRO A 60 1.46 3.78 -13.65
C PRO A 60 0.65 4.56 -12.62
N ASN A 61 -0.51 5.07 -13.03
CA ASN A 61 -1.47 5.64 -12.10
C ASN A 61 -1.90 4.62 -11.03
N ILE A 62 -2.17 5.12 -9.82
CA ILE A 62 -2.70 4.27 -8.74
C ILE A 62 -4.12 3.85 -9.08
N THR A 63 -4.36 2.54 -9.16
CA THR A 63 -5.66 1.91 -9.47
C THR A 63 -6.29 1.15 -8.30
N HIS A 64 -5.55 1.02 -7.20
CA HIS A 64 -5.98 0.34 -5.98
C HIS A 64 -5.23 0.88 -4.76
N GLN A 65 -5.73 0.53 -3.58
CA GLN A 65 -5.03 0.69 -2.30
C GLN A 65 -5.01 -0.64 -1.56
N ASN A 66 -4.05 -0.82 -0.68
CA ASN A 66 -3.94 -1.98 0.18
C ASN A 66 -4.67 -1.74 1.49
N ILE A 67 -5.44 -2.71 1.96
CA ILE A 67 -5.96 -2.78 3.31
C ILE A 67 -5.08 -3.76 4.08
N LEU A 68 -4.28 -3.26 5.00
CA LEU A 68 -3.47 -4.08 5.90
C LEU A 68 -4.32 -4.59 7.05
N ILE A 69 -4.16 -5.87 7.37
CA ILE A 69 -4.81 -6.53 8.50
C ILE A 69 -3.73 -6.97 9.49
N LEU A 70 -3.67 -6.31 10.63
CA LEU A 70 -2.70 -6.57 11.68
C LEU A 70 -3.41 -6.91 12.99
N ARG A 71 -2.81 -7.77 13.81
CA ARG A 71 -3.33 -8.14 15.13
C ARG A 71 -2.23 -8.00 16.17
N LYS A 72 -2.45 -7.15 17.17
CA LYS A 72 -1.67 -7.18 18.41
C LYS A 72 -2.14 -8.37 19.24
N GLU A 73 -1.26 -9.34 19.43
CA GLU A 73 -1.49 -10.40 20.40
C GLU A 73 -1.24 -9.80 21.78
N ALA A 74 -2.19 -10.00 22.69
CA ALA A 74 -2.13 -9.44 24.03
C ALA A 74 -1.09 -10.21 24.85
#